data_AF-A0A519EGA7-F1
#
_entry.id   AF-A0A519EGA7-F1
#
_cell.length_a   1.000
_cell.length_b   1.000
_cell.length_c   1.000
_cell.angle_alpha   90.00
_cell.angle_beta   90.00
_cell.angle_gamma   90.00
#
_symmetry.space_group_name_H-M   'P 1'
#
loop_
_entity.id
_entity.type
_entity.pdbx_description
1 polymer ?
#
loop_
_entity_poly.entity_id
_entity_poly.type
_entity_poly.pdbx_seq_one_letter_code
_entity_poly.pdbx_strand_id
1 'polypeptide(L)'
;MLVRALRLRRQGIRLPIEELRAEVPLAGHLLMRESAYQGRDGRGKQVCLLMPPSGSAVPIVELFSARLLRIESRGLLIGGHEEFWNRKQKTSHVQVLWAWPMPPEIKEEAPPSTVSSPEVRRLLEALDAMA
;
A
#
# COMPACT_ATOMS: atom_id res chain seq x y z
N MET A 1 2.08 -6.91 -5.06
CA MET A 1 1.25 -5.84 -5.64
C MET A 1 1.44 -4.57 -4.83
N LEU A 2 1.66 -3.40 -5.45
CA LEU A 2 1.74 -2.12 -4.70
C LEU A 2 0.33 -1.67 -4.29
N VAL A 3 0.13 -1.42 -3.00
CA VAL A 3 -1.17 -1.07 -2.41
C VAL A 3 -1.05 0.06 -1.41
N ARG A 4 -2.18 0.71 -1.15
CA ARG A 4 -2.43 1.37 0.13
C ARG A 4 -3.17 0.41 1.04
N ALA A 5 -2.95 0.50 2.33
CA ALA A 5 -3.56 -0.38 3.30
C ALA A 5 -3.88 0.33 4.62
N LEU A 6 -5.02 -0.01 5.22
CA LEU A 6 -5.45 0.47 6.54
C LEU A 6 -5.66 -0.71 7.48
N ARG A 7 -5.15 -0.57 8.71
CA ARG A 7 -5.46 -1.46 9.82
C ARG A 7 -6.86 -1.11 10.33
N LEU A 8 -7.74 -2.09 10.41
CA LEU A 8 -9.11 -1.88 10.86
C LEU A 8 -9.31 -2.11 12.37
N ARG A 9 -8.27 -2.62 13.03
CA ARG A 9 -8.25 -2.88 14.48
C ARG A 9 -7.01 -2.28 15.11
N ARG A 10 -7.13 -1.86 16.37
CA ARG A 10 -6.02 -1.49 17.24
C ARG A 10 -6.02 -2.44 18.43
N GLN A 11 -4.95 -3.22 18.59
CA GLN A 11 -4.83 -4.23 19.64
C GLN A 11 -6.03 -5.19 19.71
N GLY A 12 -6.56 -5.59 18.56
CA GLY A 12 -7.69 -6.53 18.48
C GLY A 12 -9.07 -5.88 18.47
N ILE A 13 -9.18 -4.62 18.90
CA ILE A 13 -10.45 -3.90 18.97
C ILE A 13 -10.72 -3.22 17.63
N ARG A 14 -11.94 -3.37 17.11
CA ARG A 14 -12.36 -2.72 15.86
C ARG A 14 -12.36 -1.21 16.04
N LEU A 15 -11.72 -0.50 15.13
CA LEU A 15 -11.70 0.95 15.14
C LEU A 15 -13.08 1.52 14.75
N PRO A 16 -13.55 2.57 15.44
CA PRO A 16 -14.69 3.36 15.00
C PRO A 16 -14.46 3.98 13.62
N ILE A 17 -15.55 4.27 12.90
CA ILE A 17 -15.45 4.81 11.55
C ILE A 17 -14.77 6.19 11.50
N GLU A 18 -14.93 7.00 12.55
CA GLU A 18 -14.30 8.31 12.66
C GLU A 18 -12.78 8.20 12.77
N GLU A 19 -12.29 7.29 13.60
CA GLU A 19 -10.86 6.99 13.70
C GLU A 19 -10.31 6.44 12.38
N LEU A 20 -11.04 5.54 11.71
CA LEU A 20 -10.62 4.99 10.41
C LEU A 20 -10.46 6.05 9.32
N ARG A 21 -11.27 7.10 9.36
CA ARG A 21 -11.17 8.23 8.41
C ARG A 21 -9.98 9.14 8.69
N ALA A 22 -9.57 9.22 9.95
CA ALA A 22 -8.41 10.01 10.37
C ALA A 22 -7.08 9.26 10.21
N GLU A 23 -7.11 7.93 10.14
CA GLU A 23 -5.91 7.10 9.97
C GLU A 23 -5.23 7.33 8.62
N VAL A 24 -3.90 7.36 8.65
CA VAL A 24 -3.08 7.52 7.44
C VAL A 24 -2.87 6.14 6.80
N PRO A 25 -3.27 5.93 5.53
CA PRO A 25 -3.03 4.67 4.86
C PRO A 25 -1.55 4.38 4.70
N LEU A 26 -1.15 3.15 5.03
CA LEU A 26 0.19 2.62 4.80
C LEU A 26 0.37 2.32 3.32
N ALA A 27 1.52 2.63 2.73
CA ALA A 27 1.85 2.27 1.36
C ALA A 27 2.91 1.16 1.35
N GLY A 28 2.73 0.16 0.50
CA GLY A 28 3.69 -0.93 0.40
C GLY A 28 3.31 -2.04 -0.57
N HIS A 29 4.21 -3.02 -0.71
CA HIS A 29 3.96 -4.21 -1.51
C HIS A 29 3.25 -5.27 -0.67
N LEU A 30 2.00 -5.55 -1.01
CA LEU A 30 1.23 -6.64 -0.44
C LEU A 30 1.68 -7.97 -1.02
N LEU A 31 2.00 -8.91 -0.13
CA LEU A 31 2.40 -10.28 -0.44
C LEU A 31 1.61 -11.25 0.44
N MET A 32 1.00 -12.26 -0.19
CA MET A 32 0.46 -13.44 0.48
C MET A 32 1.44 -14.59 0.22
N ARG A 33 1.93 -15.25 1.27
CA ARG A 33 2.89 -16.34 1.16
C ARG A 33 2.55 -17.48 2.11
N GLU A 34 3.14 -18.65 1.85
CA GLU A 34 3.14 -19.72 2.83
C GLU A 34 3.95 -19.30 4.06
N SER A 35 3.45 -19.70 5.22
CA SER A 35 4.06 -19.40 6.51
C SER A 35 5.29 -20.28 6.71
N ALA A 36 6.46 -19.67 6.83
CA ALA A 36 7.68 -20.37 7.24
C ALA A 36 7.59 -20.99 8.65
N TYR A 37 6.56 -20.62 9.41
CA TYR A 37 6.33 -21.07 10.78
C TYR A 37 5.14 -22.00 10.92
N GLN A 38 4.62 -22.56 9.82
CA GLN A 38 3.46 -23.46 9.84
C GLN A 38 3.66 -24.59 10.87
N GLY A 39 2.68 -24.79 11.75
CA GLY A 39 2.71 -25.82 12.78
C GLY A 39 3.51 -25.48 14.04
N ARG A 40 4.28 -24.39 14.03
CA ARG A 40 4.97 -23.85 15.22
C ARG A 40 4.04 -22.87 15.93
N ASP A 41 3.89 -22.99 17.25
CA ASP A 41 3.06 -22.12 18.10
C ASP A 41 1.60 -21.94 17.63
N GLY A 42 1.03 -22.94 16.94
CA GLY A 42 -0.33 -22.86 16.39
C GLY A 42 -0.47 -21.94 15.18
N ARG A 43 0.62 -21.56 14.51
CA ARG A 43 0.58 -20.68 13.34
C ARG A 43 0.02 -21.39 12.11
N GLY A 44 -0.86 -20.70 11.40
CA GLY A 44 -1.52 -21.17 10.19
C GLY A 44 -0.59 -21.23 8.99
N LYS A 45 -1.11 -21.78 7.89
CA LYS A 45 -0.36 -22.05 6.65
C LYS A 45 0.03 -20.80 5.87
N GLN A 46 -0.64 -19.67 6.09
CA GLN A 46 -0.44 -18.46 5.30
C GLN A 46 -0.06 -17.27 6.18
N VAL A 47 0.76 -16.39 5.60
CA VAL A 47 1.13 -15.08 6.14
C VAL A 47 0.83 -14.00 5.11
N CYS A 48 0.40 -12.85 5.60
CA CYS A 48 0.23 -11.63 4.81
C CYS A 48 1.29 -10.63 5.26
N LEU A 49 2.07 -10.14 4.30
CA LEU A 49 3.13 -9.16 4.53
C LEU A 49 2.83 -7.90 3.73
N LEU A 50 2.91 -6.74 4.39
CA LEU A 50 2.97 -5.44 3.73
C LEU A 50 4.42 -4.95 3.79
N MET A 51 5.17 -5.15 2.71
CA MET A 51 6.58 -4.76 2.63
C MET A 51 6.72 -3.28 2.28
N PRO A 52 7.71 -2.56 2.82
CA PRO A 52 8.02 -1.21 2.40
C PRO A 52 8.29 -1.13 0.88
N PRO A 53 7.83 -0.06 0.19
CA PRO A 53 8.10 0.12 -1.23
C PRO A 53 9.59 0.33 -1.53
N SER A 54 10.36 0.78 -0.55
CA SER A 54 11.81 0.97 -0.63
C SER A 54 12.64 -0.32 -0.61
N GLY A 55 12.01 -1.50 -0.46
CA GLY A 55 12.70 -2.79 -0.49
C GLY A 55 13.37 -3.24 0.82
N SER A 56 12.99 -2.66 1.96
CA SER A 56 13.45 -3.14 3.28
C SER A 56 13.02 -4.59 3.54
N ALA A 57 13.86 -5.34 4.27
CA ALA A 57 13.60 -6.73 4.66
C ALA A 57 12.53 -6.88 5.75
N VAL A 58 12.22 -5.82 6.48
CA VAL A 58 11.25 -5.86 7.59
C VAL A 58 9.87 -5.41 7.08
N PRO A 59 8.81 -6.22 7.26
CA PRO A 59 7.46 -5.83 6.89
C PRO A 59 6.94 -4.67 7.77
N ILE A 60 6.16 -3.77 7.17
CA ILE A 60 5.39 -2.73 7.89
C ILE A 60 4.26 -3.38 8.69
N VAL A 61 3.61 -4.38 8.08
CA VAL A 61 2.54 -5.17 8.68
C VAL A 61 2.81 -6.64 8.38
N GLU A 62 2.76 -7.47 9.42
CA GLU A 62 2.84 -8.92 9.31
C GLU A 62 1.62 -9.54 10.01
N LEU A 63 0.81 -10.26 9.24
CA LEU A 63 -0.33 -11.01 9.76
C LEU A 63 -0.05 -12.51 9.64
N PHE A 64 -0.07 -13.20 10.77
CA PHE A 64 0.00 -14.66 10.83
C PHE A 64 -1.37 -15.29 10.68
N SER A 65 -1.39 -16.55 10.22
CA SER A 65 -2.63 -17.28 9.89
C SER A 65 -3.54 -16.44 8.99
N ALA A 66 -2.92 -15.73 8.04
CA ALA A 66 -3.62 -14.78 7.20
C ALA A 66 -4.60 -15.50 6.28
N ARG A 67 -5.74 -14.86 6.04
CA ARG A 67 -6.77 -15.33 5.12
C ARG A 67 -7.40 -14.15 4.40
N LEU A 68 -7.67 -14.34 3.12
CA LEU A 68 -8.51 -13.40 2.38
C LEU A 68 -9.94 -13.54 2.92
N LEU A 69 -10.48 -12.47 3.50
CA LEU A 69 -11.84 -12.45 4.05
C LEU A 69 -12.87 -12.09 2.98
N ARG A 70 -12.56 -11.07 2.18
CA ARG A 70 -13.46 -10.54 1.16
C ARG A 70 -12.71 -9.81 0.07
N ILE A 71 -13.23 -9.91 -1.15
CA ILE A 71 -12.86 -9.07 -2.29
C ILE A 71 -13.99 -8.04 -2.47
N GLU A 72 -13.63 -6.77 -2.44
CA GLU A 72 -14.52 -5.64 -2.68
C GLU A 72 -14.14 -4.99 -4.02
N SER A 73 -15.04 -4.20 -4.60
CA SER A 73 -14.76 -3.51 -5.88
C SER A 73 -13.53 -2.62 -5.85
N ARG A 74 -13.22 -2.04 -4.68
CA ARG A 74 -12.08 -1.13 -4.49
C ARG A 74 -10.85 -1.79 -3.89
N GLY A 75 -10.91 -3.06 -3.46
CA GLY A 75 -9.79 -3.65 -2.74
C GLY A 75 -10.11 -4.98 -2.07
N LEU A 76 -9.28 -5.35 -1.11
CA LEU A 76 -9.27 -6.66 -0.47
C LEU A 76 -9.29 -6.46 1.05
N LEU A 77 -10.05 -7.32 1.75
CA LEU A 77 -10.00 -7.45 3.19
C LEU A 77 -9.25 -8.72 3.55
N ILE A 78 -8.15 -8.58 4.30
CA ILE A 78 -7.32 -9.69 4.74
C ILE A 78 -7.33 -9.73 6.25
N GLY A 79 -7.68 -10.88 6.83
CA GLY A 79 -7.72 -11.10 8.26
C GLY A 79 -6.58 -11.98 8.71
N GLY A 80 -6.11 -11.79 9.93
CA GLY A 80 -5.10 -12.65 10.55
C GLY A 80 -4.80 -12.22 11.97
N HIS A 81 -3.63 -12.59 12.45
CA HIS A 81 -3.14 -12.25 13.78
C HIS A 81 -1.89 -11.38 13.68
N GLU A 82 -1.92 -10.23 14.33
CA GLU A 82 -0.75 -9.38 14.52
C GLU A 82 -0.13 -9.70 15.87
N GLU A 83 1.18 -9.92 15.89
CA GLU A 83 1.93 -10.28 17.09
C GLU A 83 2.83 -9.13 17.51
N PHE A 84 2.83 -8.84 18.80
CA PHE A 84 3.73 -7.87 19.41
C PHE A 84 4.45 -8.52 20.59
N TRP A 85 5.75 -8.26 20.70
CA TRP A 85 6.56 -8.72 21.82
C TRP A 85 6.75 -7.57 22.79
N ASN A 86 6.20 -7.71 23.99
CA ASN A 86 6.52 -6.84 25.11
C ASN A 86 7.46 -7.61 26.06
N ARG A 87 8.76 -7.32 25.97
CA ARG A 87 9.82 -8.06 26.69
C ARG A 87 9.76 -9.56 26.37
N LYS A 88 9.37 -10.40 27.34
CA LYS A 88 9.24 -11.86 27.20
C LYS A 88 7.81 -12.31 26.92
N GLN A 89 6.84 -11.39 26.95
CA GLN A 89 5.44 -11.71 26.72
C GLN A 89 5.10 -11.44 25.26
N LYS A 90 4.63 -12.48 24.59
CA LYS A 90 4.06 -12.41 23.25
C LYS A 90 2.57 -12.15 23.37
N THR A 91 2.11 -11.06 22.78
CA THR A 91 0.68 -10.75 22.68
C THR A 91 0.26 -10.88 21.22
N SER A 92 -0.86 -11.56 20.99
CA SER A 92 -1.43 -11.77 19.67
C SER A 92 -2.84 -11.22 19.63
N HIS A 93 -3.13 -10.41 18.61
CA HIS A 93 -4.43 -9.79 18.44
C HIS A 93 -4.98 -10.08 17.04
N VAL A 94 -6.29 -10.24 16.94
CA VAL A 94 -6.96 -10.30 15.64
C VAL A 94 -6.80 -8.96 14.93
N GLN A 95 -6.38 -8.99 13.68
CA GLN A 95 -6.24 -7.81 12.84
C GLN A 95 -6.94 -8.05 11.50
N VAL A 96 -7.46 -6.96 10.92
CA VAL A 96 -7.97 -6.94 9.56
C VAL A 96 -7.33 -5.79 8.81
N LEU A 97 -6.73 -6.09 7.67
CA LEU A 97 -6.13 -5.14 6.76
C LEU A 97 -7.08 -4.92 5.59
N TRP A 98 -7.48 -3.66 5.36
CA TRP A 98 -8.11 -3.26 4.11
C TRP A 98 -7.06 -2.72 3.17
N ALA A 99 -6.80 -3.42 2.07
CA ALA A 99 -5.80 -3.05 1.09
C ALA A 99 -6.45 -2.76 -0.26
N TRP A 100 -6.03 -1.67 -0.93
CA TRP A 100 -6.49 -1.33 -2.27
C TRP A 100 -5.30 -0.98 -3.17
N PRO A 101 -5.37 -1.33 -4.46
CA PRO A 101 -4.27 -1.07 -5.39
C PRO A 101 -3.96 0.42 -5.45
N MET A 102 -2.67 0.77 -5.47
CA MET A 102 -2.28 2.12 -5.87
C MET A 102 -2.51 2.27 -7.37
N PRO A 103 -2.96 3.46 -7.84
CA PRO A 103 -2.96 3.75 -9.26
C PRO A 103 -1.52 3.57 -9.80
N PRO A 104 -1.35 3.06 -11.02
CA PRO A 104 -0.04 3.00 -11.64
C PRO A 104 0.55 4.41 -11.67
N GLU A 105 1.85 4.52 -11.42
CA GLU A 105 2.56 5.77 -11.67
C GLU A 105 2.37 6.13 -13.13
N ILE A 106 1.57 7.15 -13.40
CA ILE A 106 1.54 7.78 -14.71
C ILE A 106 2.93 8.37 -14.85
N LYS A 107 3.77 7.74 -15.68
CA LYS A 107 4.99 8.41 -16.12
C LYS A 107 4.51 9.70 -16.76
N GLU A 108 4.80 10.84 -16.12
CA GLU A 108 4.77 12.12 -16.81
C GLU A 108 5.80 11.99 -17.92
N GLU A 109 5.37 11.52 -19.10
CA GLU A 109 6.12 11.77 -20.32
C GLU A 109 6.21 13.28 -20.39
N ALA A 110 7.44 13.78 -20.26
CA ALA A 110 7.73 15.17 -20.51
C ALA A 110 7.04 15.53 -21.84
N PRO A 111 6.29 16.64 -21.91
CA PRO A 111 5.65 17.04 -23.15
C PRO A 111 6.71 17.01 -24.25
N PRO A 112 6.43 16.41 -25.43
CA PRO A 112 7.43 16.26 -26.47
C PRO A 112 8.05 17.63 -26.75
N SER A 113 9.32 17.77 -26.41
CA SER A 113 10.07 19.02 -26.50
C SER A 113 10.46 19.28 -27.95
N THR A 114 9.51 19.36 -28.87
CA THR A 114 9.75 19.79 -30.26
C THR A 114 8.45 19.91 -31.05
N VAL A 115 7.78 21.07 -30.90
CA VAL A 115 7.11 21.67 -32.06
C VAL A 115 7.46 23.16 -32.06
N SER A 116 8.73 23.45 -32.34
CA SER A 116 9.09 24.72 -32.96
C SER A 116 8.56 24.68 -34.39
N SER A 117 7.24 24.87 -34.56
CA SER A 117 6.66 25.03 -35.89
C SER A 117 7.35 26.26 -36.52
N PRO A 118 7.81 26.18 -37.77
CA PRO A 118 8.36 27.34 -38.49
C PRO A 118 7.37 28.51 -38.53
N GLU A 119 6.07 28.25 -38.38
CA GLU A 119 5.03 29.28 -38.27
C GLU A 119 5.12 30.07 -36.95
N VAL A 120 5.45 29.39 -35.84
CA VAL A 120 5.62 30.05 -34.52
C VAL A 120 6.89 30.92 -34.53
N ARG A 121 7.96 30.48 -35.21
CA ARG A 121 9.16 31.30 -35.40
C ARG A 121 8.87 32.54 -36.24
N ARG A 122 8.16 32.41 -37.36
CA ARG A 122 7.77 33.55 -38.20
C ARG A 122 6.86 34.54 -37.47
N LEU A 123 5.96 34.06 -36.62
CA LEU A 123 5.09 34.92 -35.82
C LEU A 123 5.90 35.75 -34.81
N LEU A 124 6.87 35.13 -34.14
CA LEU A 124 7.73 35.83 -33.17
C LEU A 124 8.65 36.85 -33.85
N GLU A 125 9.25 36.50 -35.00
CA GLU A 125 10.08 37.43 -35.78
C GLU A 125 9.27 38.63 -36.30
N ALA A 126 8.01 38.42 -36.71
CA ALA A 126 7.13 39.50 -37.15
C ALA A 126 6.73 40.45 -36.00
N LEU A 127 6.58 39.93 -34.77
CA LEU A 127 6.27 40.74 -33.60
C LEU A 127 7.48 41.58 -33.15
N ASP A 128 8.69 41.01 -33.18
CA ASP A 128 9.92 41.75 -32.86
C ASP A 128 10.23 42.85 -33.89
N ALA A 129 9.85 42.66 -35.15
CA ALA A 129 10.03 43.68 -36.21
C ALA A 129 9.03 44.86 -36.12
N MET A 130 8.01 44.76 -35.27
CA MET A 130 7.00 45.83 -35.05
C MET A 130 7.26 46.66 -33.79
N ALA A 131 8.26 46.30 -32.98
CA ALA A 131 8.73 47.06 -31.81
C ALA A 131 9.85 48.03 -32.19
#